data_AF-A0A2V5N9W4-F1
#
_entry.id   AF-A0A2V5N9W4-F1
#
_cell.length_a   1.000
_cell.length_b   1.000
_cell.length_c   1.000
_cell.angle_alpha   90.00
_cell.angle_beta   90.00
_cell.angle_gamma   90.00
#
_symmetry.space_group_name_H-M   'P 1'
#
loop_
_entity.id
_entity.type
_entity.pdbx_description
1 polymer ?
#
loop_
_entity_poly.entity_id
_entity_poly.type
_entity_poly.pdbx_seq_one_letter_code
_entity_poly.pdbx_strand_id
1 'polypeptide(L)'
;MGEIVSGLSRSWWHGLFVLAAIAGASVLTLISLGDLRREAPVPDNRPIESQIPGYATSNACRACHPGNYASWHASFHRTMTQVATTASLPNMDKLELAFNGRDYKVEQRNGAFFVRQRPQGGNYGQAQQIVLVTGSHTLQILWLETGRGRTLEQFPFAYIVAEKTWAPTSETFLIPPELKEYYSIGAWNGA
;
A
#
# COMPACT_ATOMS: atom_id res chain seq x y z
N MET A 1 -64.77 -27.92 23.41
CA MET A 1 -64.25 -26.55 23.48
C MET A 1 -63.30 -26.48 24.66
N GLY A 2 -62.02 -26.15 24.45
CA GLY A 2 -61.04 -25.92 25.51
C GLY A 2 -59.66 -26.51 25.22
N GLU A 3 -58.89 -25.84 24.37
CA GLU A 3 -57.46 -26.09 24.17
C GLU A 3 -56.65 -25.62 25.39
N ILE A 4 -55.73 -26.46 25.87
CA ILE A 4 -54.75 -26.07 26.89
C ILE A 4 -53.49 -25.63 26.15
N VAL A 5 -53.29 -24.32 26.02
CA VAL A 5 -52.01 -23.74 25.57
C VAL A 5 -51.08 -23.68 26.78
N SER A 6 -50.11 -24.61 26.84
CA SER A 6 -49.06 -24.59 27.85
C SER A 6 -48.10 -23.42 27.61
N GLY A 7 -48.28 -22.32 28.35
CA GLY A 7 -47.36 -21.19 28.34
C GLY A 7 -46.03 -21.57 28.97
N LEU A 8 -44.95 -21.56 28.19
CA LEU A 8 -43.60 -21.80 28.68
C LEU A 8 -43.23 -20.77 29.75
N SER A 9 -42.76 -21.26 30.90
CA SER A 9 -42.48 -20.42 32.06
C SER A 9 -41.40 -19.38 31.72
N ARG A 10 -41.47 -18.24 32.40
CA ARG A 10 -40.53 -17.13 32.24
C ARG A 10 -39.07 -17.58 32.39
N SER A 11 -38.76 -18.60 33.19
CA SER A 11 -37.39 -19.14 33.33
C SER A 11 -36.88 -19.82 32.06
N TRP A 12 -37.76 -20.43 31.26
CA TRP A 12 -37.39 -21.08 30.00
C TRP A 12 -36.98 -20.06 28.94
N TRP A 13 -37.69 -18.93 28.88
CA TRP A 13 -37.31 -17.79 28.04
C TRP A 13 -35.97 -17.19 28.47
N HIS A 14 -35.70 -17.06 29.78
CA HIS A 14 -34.41 -16.56 30.27
C HIS A 14 -33.27 -17.52 29.91
N GLY A 15 -33.49 -18.84 30.02
CA GLY A 15 -32.52 -19.84 29.57
C GLY A 15 -32.21 -19.77 28.07
N LEU A 16 -33.24 -19.60 27.23
CA LEU A 16 -33.06 -19.42 25.79
C LEU A 16 -32.31 -18.14 25.44
N PHE A 17 -32.60 -17.02 26.10
CA PHE A 17 -31.87 -15.76 25.91
C PHE A 17 -30.39 -15.86 26.29
N VAL A 18 -30.07 -16.52 27.41
CA VAL A 18 -28.69 -16.73 27.84
C VAL A 18 -27.93 -17.62 26.85
N LEU A 19 -28.54 -18.70 26.37
CA LEU A 19 -27.93 -19.58 25.37
C LEU A 19 -27.71 -18.87 24.04
N ALA A 20 -28.66 -18.06 23.58
CA ALA A 20 -28.52 -17.26 22.37
C ALA A 20 -27.40 -16.20 22.49
N ALA A 21 -27.27 -15.55 23.66
CA ALA A 21 -26.20 -14.59 23.92
C ALA A 21 -24.82 -15.26 23.93
N ILE A 22 -24.68 -16.43 24.56
CA ILE A 22 -23.43 -17.21 24.56
C ILE A 22 -23.08 -17.67 23.15
N ALA A 23 -24.05 -18.17 22.37
CA ALA A 23 -23.82 -18.56 20.98
C ALA A 23 -23.41 -17.36 20.11
N GLY A 24 -24.08 -16.22 20.26
CA GLY A 24 -23.71 -14.98 19.56
C GLY A 24 -22.31 -14.50 19.90
N ALA A 25 -21.95 -14.48 21.18
CA ALA A 25 -20.60 -14.14 21.63
C ALA A 25 -19.56 -15.12 21.08
N SER A 26 -19.83 -16.43 21.11
CA SER A 26 -18.93 -17.46 20.59
C SER A 26 -18.71 -17.33 19.09
N VAL A 27 -19.77 -17.04 18.32
CA VAL A 27 -19.69 -16.79 16.88
C VAL A 27 -18.87 -15.53 16.59
N LEU A 28 -19.11 -14.43 17.32
CA LEU A 28 -18.33 -13.20 17.18
C LEU A 28 -16.85 -13.41 17.54
N THR A 29 -16.57 -14.18 18.59
CA THR A 29 -15.21 -14.56 18.97
C THR A 29 -14.55 -15.42 17.89
N LEU A 30 -15.25 -16.41 17.34
CA LEU A 30 -14.73 -17.26 16.25
C LEU A 30 -14.47 -16.47 14.96
N ILE A 31 -15.35 -15.53 14.60
CA ILE A 31 -15.15 -14.62 13.47
C ILE A 31 -13.92 -13.74 13.72
N SER A 32 -13.81 -13.13 14.89
CA SER A 32 -12.67 -12.28 15.26
C SER A 32 -11.35 -13.06 15.28
N LEU A 33 -11.34 -14.29 15.80
CA LEU A 33 -10.17 -15.18 15.74
C LEU A 33 -9.82 -15.62 14.31
N GLY A 34 -10.82 -15.81 13.45
CA GLY A 34 -10.63 -16.15 12.04
C GLY A 34 -10.00 -15.00 11.26
N ASP A 35 -10.45 -13.76 11.48
CA ASP A 35 -9.88 -12.58 10.85
C ASP A 35 -8.48 -12.25 11.38
N LEU A 36 -8.22 -12.44 12.68
CA LEU A 36 -6.87 -12.30 13.26
C LEU A 36 -5.88 -13.35 12.73
N ARG A 37 -6.36 -14.54 12.35
CA ARG A 37 -5.53 -15.62 11.78
C ARG A 37 -5.32 -15.52 10.28
N ARG A 38 -6.10 -14.69 9.58
CA ARG A 38 -5.87 -14.37 8.17
C ARG A 38 -4.73 -13.38 8.06
N GLU A 39 -3.51 -13.88 8.26
CA GLU A 39 -2.31 -13.19 7.81
C GLU A 39 -2.47 -12.92 6.30
N ALA A 40 -2.39 -11.66 5.88
CA ALA A 40 -2.41 -11.35 4.46
C ALA A 40 -1.23 -12.08 3.80
N PRO A 41 -1.43 -12.71 2.62
CA PRO A 41 -0.32 -13.37 1.94
C PRO A 41 0.82 -12.38 1.70
N VAL A 42 2.04 -12.85 1.94
CA VAL A 42 3.25 -12.04 1.76
C VAL A 42 3.33 -11.61 0.29
N PRO A 43 3.42 -10.31 -0.03
CA PRO A 43 3.47 -9.86 -1.41
C PRO A 43 4.77 -10.31 -2.08
N ASP A 44 4.66 -10.77 -3.32
CA ASP A 44 5.76 -11.26 -4.15
C ASP A 44 6.27 -10.21 -5.14
N ASN A 45 5.55 -9.11 -5.32
CA ASN A 45 5.81 -8.06 -6.31
C ASN A 45 6.51 -6.79 -5.77
N ARG A 46 6.88 -6.78 -4.48
CA ARG A 46 7.61 -5.67 -3.85
C ARG A 46 8.47 -6.14 -2.68
N PRO A 47 9.51 -5.38 -2.29
CA PRO A 47 10.21 -5.59 -1.03
C PRO A 47 9.27 -5.73 0.15
N ILE A 48 9.66 -6.60 1.08
CA ILE A 48 8.94 -6.89 2.30
C ILE A 48 9.80 -6.51 3.50
N GLU A 49 9.16 -6.42 4.66
CA GLU A 49 9.89 -6.28 5.91
C GLU A 49 10.90 -7.43 6.09
N SER A 50 12.12 -7.05 6.49
CA SER A 50 13.22 -7.98 6.67
C SER A 50 12.88 -9.02 7.73
N GLN A 51 13.09 -10.29 7.39
CA GLN A 51 12.96 -11.42 8.32
C GLN A 51 14.34 -11.82 8.90
N ILE A 52 15.35 -10.96 8.78
CA ILE A 52 16.69 -11.23 9.31
C ILE A 52 16.62 -11.33 10.84
N PRO A 53 17.14 -12.41 11.44
CA PRO A 53 17.20 -12.54 12.90
C PRO A 53 17.86 -11.33 13.55
N GLY A 54 17.22 -10.77 14.57
CA GLY A 54 17.72 -9.60 15.30
C GLY A 54 17.36 -8.24 14.69
N TYR A 55 16.69 -8.20 13.53
CA TYR A 55 16.06 -6.97 13.06
C TYR A 55 14.88 -6.62 13.99
N ALA A 56 14.89 -5.38 14.53
CA ALA A 56 13.80 -4.85 15.33
C ALA A 56 13.26 -3.58 14.68
N THR A 57 11.94 -3.47 14.57
CA THR A 57 11.30 -2.25 14.06
C THR A 57 11.40 -1.11 15.08
N SER A 58 11.19 0.12 14.62
CA SER A 58 11.15 1.31 15.48
C SER A 58 10.10 1.22 16.61
N ASN A 59 9.07 0.37 16.46
CA ASN A 59 8.07 0.15 17.49
C ASN A 59 8.66 -0.47 18.77
N ALA A 60 9.70 -1.31 18.66
CA ALA A 60 10.37 -1.88 19.82
C ALA A 60 11.07 -0.79 20.66
N CYS A 61 11.53 0.29 20.04
CA CYS A 61 12.21 1.40 20.70
C CYS A 61 11.25 2.32 21.47
N ARG A 62 9.95 2.31 21.13
CA ARG A 62 8.98 3.33 21.55
C ARG A 62 8.81 3.44 23.06
N ALA A 63 8.76 2.32 23.77
CA ALA A 63 8.49 2.30 25.20
C ALA A 63 9.65 2.87 26.04
N CYS A 64 10.90 2.55 25.67
CA CYS A 64 12.09 3.00 26.39
C CYS A 64 12.60 4.37 25.92
N HIS A 65 12.33 4.76 24.67
CA HIS A 65 12.78 6.01 24.07
C HIS A 65 11.63 6.87 23.49
N PRO A 66 10.64 7.26 24.31
CA PRO A 66 9.43 7.93 23.81
C PRO A 66 9.70 9.29 23.14
N GLY A 67 10.66 10.08 23.65
CA GLY A 67 11.02 11.38 23.06
C GLY A 67 11.68 11.27 21.68
N ASN A 68 12.65 10.37 21.54
CA ASN A 68 13.31 10.11 20.26
C ASN A 68 12.36 9.46 19.25
N TYR A 69 11.51 8.54 19.71
CA TYR A 69 10.47 7.97 18.86
C TYR A 69 9.52 9.07 18.38
N ALA A 70 9.05 9.96 19.26
CA ALA A 70 8.13 11.03 18.89
C ALA A 70 8.75 12.01 17.88
N SER A 71 10.00 12.43 18.08
CA SER A 71 10.68 13.34 17.15
C SER A 71 10.91 12.69 15.78
N TRP A 72 11.37 11.43 15.75
CA TRP A 72 11.51 10.66 14.51
C TRP A 72 10.14 10.45 13.83
N HIS A 73 9.12 10.10 14.61
CA HIS A 73 7.77 9.86 14.11
C HIS A 73 7.07 11.15 13.66
N ALA A 74 7.53 12.33 14.08
CA ALA A 74 7.05 13.60 13.53
C ALA A 74 7.75 13.96 12.20
N SER A 75 8.86 13.29 11.87
CA SER A 75 9.66 13.59 10.68
C SER A 75 9.20 12.83 9.44
N PHE A 76 9.64 13.31 8.27
CA PHE A 76 9.46 12.65 6.98
C PHE A 76 10.29 11.37 6.81
N HIS A 77 11.28 11.11 7.68
CA HIS A 77 12.09 9.89 7.59
C HIS A 77 11.25 8.63 7.80
N ARG A 78 10.25 8.68 8.69
CA ARG A 78 9.39 7.50 8.93
C ARG A 78 8.54 7.12 7.72
N THR A 79 8.24 8.09 6.84
CA THR A 79 7.38 7.94 5.67
C THR A 79 8.18 7.98 4.37
N MET A 80 9.51 7.87 4.44
CA MET A 80 10.39 7.93 3.27
C MET A 80 10.11 6.80 2.28
N THR A 81 9.64 5.63 2.74
CA THR A 81 9.25 4.51 1.88
C THR A 81 7.91 3.97 2.37
N GLN A 82 6.91 3.93 1.50
CA GLN A 82 5.56 3.48 1.84
C GLN A 82 4.98 2.56 0.77
N VAL A 83 4.12 1.65 1.19
CA VAL A 83 3.26 0.88 0.27
C VAL A 83 2.36 1.84 -0.48
N ALA A 84 2.31 1.67 -1.80
CA ALA A 84 1.46 2.47 -2.67
C ALA A 84 -0.03 2.23 -2.36
N THR A 85 -0.67 3.24 -1.80
CA THR A 85 -2.11 3.28 -1.48
C THR A 85 -2.67 4.66 -1.80
N THR A 86 -4.00 4.81 -1.77
CA THR A 86 -4.65 6.13 -1.90
C THR A 86 -4.21 7.12 -0.82
N ALA A 87 -3.69 6.67 0.32
CA ALA A 87 -3.22 7.54 1.40
C ALA A 87 -1.77 8.00 1.23
N SER A 88 -0.94 7.23 0.52
CA SER A 88 0.50 7.52 0.36
C SER A 88 0.84 8.18 -0.98
N LEU A 89 -0.04 8.03 -1.97
CA LEU A 89 0.15 8.54 -3.33
C LEU A 89 -0.51 9.92 -3.49
N PRO A 90 0.02 10.76 -4.39
CA PRO A 90 -0.69 11.96 -4.81
C PRO A 90 -1.97 11.59 -5.58
N ASN A 91 -2.86 12.56 -5.79
CA ASN A 91 -4.00 12.35 -6.67
C ASN A 91 -3.49 12.15 -8.12
N MET A 92 -3.88 11.04 -8.74
CA MET A 92 -3.51 10.65 -10.10
C MET A 92 -4.74 10.36 -10.96
N ASP A 93 -5.91 10.88 -10.58
CA ASP A 93 -7.14 10.72 -11.35
C ASP A 93 -6.94 11.23 -12.78
N LYS A 94 -7.09 10.31 -13.74
CA LYS A 94 -6.90 10.57 -15.18
C LYS A 94 -5.52 11.15 -15.52
N LEU A 95 -4.48 10.79 -14.76
CA LEU A 95 -3.13 11.22 -15.04
C LEU A 95 -2.63 10.63 -16.37
N GLU A 96 -2.33 11.51 -17.31
CA GLU A 96 -1.66 11.21 -18.58
C GLU A 96 -0.40 12.07 -18.69
N LEU A 97 0.71 11.45 -19.05
CA LEU A 97 2.03 12.10 -19.14
C LEU A 97 2.73 11.64 -20.42
N ALA A 98 3.59 12.50 -20.97
CA ALA A 98 4.41 12.15 -22.12
C ALA A 98 5.86 12.56 -21.87
N PHE A 99 6.80 11.66 -22.14
CA PHE A 99 8.24 11.94 -22.00
C PHE A 99 9.05 10.99 -22.88
N ASN A 100 10.11 11.52 -23.50
CA ASN A 100 11.07 10.76 -24.31
C ASN A 100 10.42 9.82 -25.36
N GLY A 101 9.43 10.34 -26.09
CA GLY A 101 8.74 9.60 -27.17
C GLY A 101 7.74 8.52 -26.68
N ARG A 102 7.41 8.51 -25.39
CA ARG A 102 6.44 7.58 -24.79
C ARG A 102 5.31 8.33 -24.10
N ASP A 103 4.11 7.74 -24.16
CA ASP A 103 2.95 8.18 -23.41
C ASP A 103 2.69 7.22 -22.26
N TYR A 104 2.30 7.77 -21.12
CA TYR A 104 1.98 7.08 -19.89
C TYR A 104 0.58 7.46 -19.46
N LYS A 105 -0.18 6.49 -18.96
CA LYS A 105 -1.45 6.76 -18.28
C LYS A 105 -1.56 5.95 -17.00
N VAL A 106 -2.19 6.54 -15.99
CA VAL A 106 -2.49 5.87 -14.73
C VAL A 106 -3.95 5.45 -14.71
N GLU A 107 -4.19 4.20 -14.33
CA GLU A 107 -5.52 3.62 -14.14
C GLU A 107 -5.63 3.13 -12.69
N GLN A 108 -6.76 3.43 -12.04
CA GLN A 108 -7.07 2.90 -10.72
C GLN A 108 -8.02 1.71 -10.84
N ARG A 109 -7.73 0.61 -10.12
CA ARG A 109 -8.59 -0.59 -10.06
C ARG A 109 -8.55 -1.16 -8.65
N ASN A 110 -9.70 -1.34 -8.01
CA ASN A 110 -9.81 -1.95 -6.68
C ASN A 110 -8.86 -1.34 -5.61
N GLY A 111 -8.66 -0.01 -5.64
CA GLY A 111 -7.76 0.69 -4.71
C GLY A 111 -6.26 0.62 -5.03
N ALA A 112 -5.87 -0.14 -6.05
CA ALA A 112 -4.50 -0.16 -6.59
C ALA A 112 -4.39 0.74 -7.84
N PHE A 113 -3.17 1.18 -8.13
CA PHE A 113 -2.86 2.05 -9.27
C PHE A 113 -1.94 1.33 -10.23
N PHE A 114 -2.17 1.52 -11.52
CA PHE A 114 -1.44 0.86 -12.59
C PHE A 114 -1.01 1.86 -13.65
N VAL A 115 0.22 1.76 -14.11
CA VAL A 115 0.75 2.52 -15.23
C VAL A 115 0.65 1.68 -16.49
N ARG A 116 0.11 2.26 -17.57
CA ARG A 116 0.26 1.73 -18.92
C ARG A 116 1.12 2.68 -19.73
N GLN A 117 2.06 2.14 -20.49
CA GLN A 117 2.91 2.90 -21.39
C GLN A 117 2.78 2.46 -22.84
N ARG A 118 3.06 3.37 -23.76
CA ARG A 118 3.18 3.11 -25.20
C ARG A 118 4.26 3.98 -25.83
N PRO A 119 4.85 3.58 -26.96
CA PRO A 119 5.43 4.53 -27.90
C PRO A 119 4.36 5.52 -28.38
N GLN A 120 4.75 6.77 -28.64
CA GLN A 120 3.86 7.76 -29.24
C GLN A 120 3.27 7.26 -30.56
N GLY A 121 1.95 7.39 -30.72
CA GLY A 121 1.20 6.84 -31.87
C GLY A 121 1.04 5.32 -31.87
N GLY A 122 1.56 4.62 -30.87
CA GLY A 122 1.44 3.16 -30.72
C GLY A 122 0.28 2.72 -29.84
N ASN A 123 0.28 1.42 -29.51
CA ASN A 123 -0.69 0.80 -28.61
C ASN A 123 -0.13 0.70 -27.19
N TYR A 124 -1.02 0.82 -26.18
CA TYR A 124 -0.65 0.60 -24.79
C TYR A 124 -0.28 -0.85 -24.51
N GLY A 125 0.87 -1.03 -23.87
CA GLY A 125 1.32 -2.31 -23.36
C GLY A 125 0.54 -2.79 -22.13
N GLN A 126 1.11 -3.78 -21.44
CA GLN A 126 0.58 -4.29 -20.20
C GLN A 126 0.59 -3.22 -19.10
N ALA A 127 -0.34 -3.37 -18.16
CA ALA A 127 -0.42 -2.50 -17.00
C ALA A 127 0.56 -2.99 -15.92
N GLN A 128 1.38 -2.09 -15.39
CA GLN A 128 2.32 -2.36 -14.30
C GLN A 128 1.78 -1.70 -13.03
N GLN A 129 1.61 -2.47 -11.95
CA GLN A 129 1.15 -1.91 -10.69
C GLN A 129 2.20 -0.97 -10.07
N ILE A 130 1.76 0.18 -9.55
CA ILE A 130 2.54 1.00 -8.62
C ILE A 130 2.46 0.34 -7.25
N VAL A 131 3.59 -0.14 -6.73
CA VAL A 131 3.63 -0.99 -5.53
C VAL A 131 4.29 -0.30 -4.33
N LEU A 132 5.16 0.68 -4.58
CA LEU A 132 5.82 1.49 -3.55
C LEU A 132 5.90 2.96 -4.01
N VAL A 133 6.01 3.84 -3.02
CA VAL A 133 6.39 5.24 -3.20
C VAL A 133 7.54 5.55 -2.25
N THR A 134 8.55 6.26 -2.75
CA THR A 134 9.62 6.82 -1.94
C THR A 134 9.61 8.34 -1.96
N GLY A 135 10.06 8.97 -0.88
CA GLY A 135 9.98 10.41 -0.69
C GLY A 135 8.65 10.83 -0.05
N SER A 136 8.69 11.95 0.67
CA SER A 136 7.55 12.39 1.49
C SER A 136 7.36 13.90 1.61
N HIS A 137 8.37 14.73 1.33
CA HIS A 137 8.28 16.18 1.55
C HIS A 137 8.51 16.99 0.28
N THR A 138 9.60 16.75 -0.44
CA THR A 138 9.96 17.52 -1.64
C THR A 138 9.50 16.81 -2.90
N LEU A 139 9.90 15.54 -3.04
CA LEU A 139 9.60 14.69 -4.18
C LEU A 139 8.96 13.39 -3.70
N GLN A 140 8.08 12.84 -4.51
CA GLN A 140 7.62 11.46 -4.43
C GLN A 140 7.95 10.75 -5.73
N ILE A 141 8.64 9.61 -5.61
CA ILE A 141 9.03 8.75 -6.71
C ILE A 141 8.24 7.46 -6.60
N LEU A 142 7.61 7.06 -7.70
CA LEU A 142 6.81 5.84 -7.74
C LEU A 142 7.62 4.66 -8.26
N TRP A 143 7.32 3.47 -7.73
CA TRP A 143 7.97 2.23 -8.12
C TRP A 143 6.96 1.23 -8.68
N LEU A 144 7.24 0.76 -9.88
CA LEU A 144 6.43 -0.19 -10.63
C LEU A 144 6.92 -1.61 -10.39
N GLU A 145 6.01 -2.56 -10.29
CA GLU A 145 6.35 -3.97 -10.40
C GLU A 145 6.86 -4.30 -11.81
N THR A 146 7.70 -5.32 -11.89
CA THR A 146 8.32 -5.74 -13.17
C THR A 146 7.90 -7.15 -13.59
N GLY A 147 7.10 -7.85 -12.77
CA GLY A 147 6.81 -9.27 -12.91
C GLY A 147 8.01 -10.19 -12.62
N ARG A 148 9.18 -9.65 -12.26
CA ARG A 148 10.41 -10.41 -11.94
C ARG A 148 10.62 -10.47 -10.43
N GLY A 149 9.77 -11.26 -9.77
CA GLY A 149 9.73 -11.30 -8.30
C GLY A 149 9.54 -9.90 -7.73
N ARG A 150 10.40 -9.51 -6.78
CA ARG A 150 10.30 -8.23 -6.07
C ARG A 150 11.06 -7.08 -6.73
N THR A 151 11.71 -7.32 -7.87
CA THR A 151 12.48 -6.29 -8.59
C THR A 151 11.57 -5.17 -9.08
N LEU A 152 11.97 -3.93 -8.84
CA LEU A 152 11.19 -2.75 -9.20
C LEU A 152 11.81 -1.94 -10.34
N GLU A 153 10.95 -1.20 -11.03
CA GLU A 153 11.31 -0.19 -12.02
C GLU A 153 10.86 1.17 -11.50
N GLN A 154 11.69 2.20 -11.66
CA GLN A 154 11.29 3.56 -11.29
C GLN A 154 10.33 4.11 -12.34
N PHE A 155 9.22 4.70 -11.90
CA PHE A 155 8.38 5.51 -12.79
C PHE A 155 9.15 6.78 -13.22
N PRO A 156 9.21 7.12 -14.51
CA PRO A 156 10.11 8.17 -15.01
C PRO A 156 9.73 9.60 -14.61
N PHE A 157 8.65 9.77 -13.85
CA PHE A 157 8.26 11.06 -13.29
C PHE A 157 8.28 11.03 -11.77
N ALA A 158 8.76 12.12 -11.19
CA ALA A 158 8.57 12.41 -9.79
C ALA A 158 7.43 13.41 -9.63
N TYR A 159 6.67 13.28 -8.54
CA TYR A 159 5.72 14.29 -8.12
C TYR A 159 6.41 15.28 -7.19
N ILE A 160 6.42 16.56 -7.57
CA ILE A 160 6.94 17.65 -6.74
C ILE A 160 5.83 18.14 -5.82
N VAL A 161 6.01 17.92 -4.53
CA VAL A 161 4.91 17.96 -3.54
C VAL A 161 4.39 19.39 -3.32
N ALA A 162 5.28 20.37 -3.23
CA ALA A 162 4.90 21.75 -2.95
C ALA A 162 4.16 22.39 -4.14
N GLU A 163 4.59 22.06 -5.35
CA GLU A 163 4.10 22.57 -6.63
C GLU A 163 2.90 21.78 -7.14
N LYS A 164 2.65 20.60 -6.57
CA LYS A 164 1.59 19.67 -6.97
C LYS A 164 1.64 19.30 -8.45
N THR A 165 2.84 19.05 -8.95
CA THR A 165 3.08 18.79 -10.37
C THR A 165 3.97 17.57 -10.59
N TRP A 166 3.85 16.97 -11.76
CA TRP A 166 4.72 15.89 -12.22
C TRP A 166 5.82 16.46 -13.09
N ALA A 167 7.05 16.01 -12.88
CA ALA A 167 8.18 16.34 -13.74
C ALA A 167 9.00 15.09 -14.03
N PRO A 168 9.61 14.97 -15.22
CA PRO A 168 10.52 13.87 -15.51
C PRO A 168 11.64 13.85 -14.48
N THR A 169 11.92 12.68 -13.89
CA THR A 169 12.93 12.56 -12.82
C THR A 169 14.29 13.08 -13.30
N SER A 170 14.66 12.82 -14.56
CA SER A 170 15.89 13.31 -15.19
C SER A 170 15.99 14.84 -15.28
N GLU A 171 14.87 15.56 -15.20
CA GLU A 171 14.82 17.03 -15.22
C GLU A 171 14.72 17.64 -13.81
N THR A 172 14.55 16.81 -12.78
CA THR A 172 14.51 17.25 -11.37
C THR A 172 15.87 17.22 -10.68
N PHE A 173 16.87 16.58 -11.30
CA PHE A 173 18.24 16.48 -10.79
C PHE A 173 19.24 17.08 -11.78
N LEU A 174 20.35 17.61 -11.26
CA LEU A 174 21.49 18.01 -12.09
C LEU A 174 22.24 16.75 -12.53
N ILE A 175 22.05 16.36 -13.79
CA ILE A 175 22.66 15.17 -14.39
C ILE A 175 23.28 15.49 -15.75
N PRO A 176 24.23 14.67 -16.26
CA PRO A 176 24.77 14.84 -17.60
C PRO A 176 23.65 14.80 -18.66
N PRO A 177 23.65 15.69 -19.67
CA PRO A 177 22.54 15.86 -20.62
C PRO A 177 22.31 14.62 -21.52
N GLU A 178 23.31 13.76 -21.67
CA GLU A 178 23.22 12.50 -22.40
C GLU A 178 22.42 11.41 -21.65
N LEU A 179 22.23 11.55 -20.34
CA LEU A 179 21.58 10.54 -19.49
C LEU A 179 20.06 10.74 -19.44
N LYS A 180 19.35 10.17 -20.42
CA LYS A 180 17.88 10.30 -20.51
C LYS A 180 17.09 9.38 -19.56
N GLU A 181 17.71 8.29 -19.11
CA GLU A 181 17.13 7.35 -18.15
C GLU A 181 18.16 7.13 -17.03
N TYR A 182 17.78 7.50 -15.80
CA TYR A 182 18.71 7.50 -14.67
C TYR A 182 18.81 6.14 -13.98
N TYR A 183 17.67 5.47 -13.78
CA TYR A 183 17.61 4.18 -13.08
C TYR A 183 17.21 3.07 -14.04
N SER A 184 18.11 2.09 -14.22
CA SER A 184 17.76 0.82 -14.85
C SER A 184 16.81 0.02 -13.95
N ILE A 185 16.07 -0.91 -14.56
CA ILE A 185 15.21 -1.81 -13.79
C ILE A 185 16.06 -2.57 -12.76
N GLY A 186 15.64 -2.53 -11.50
CA GLY A 186 16.37 -3.15 -10.40
C GLY A 186 17.54 -2.31 -9.86
N ALA A 187 17.78 -1.09 -10.33
CA ALA A 187 18.86 -0.27 -9.79
C ALA A 187 18.70 0.03 -8.28
N TRP A 188 17.48 0.01 -7.76
CA TRP A 188 17.21 0.22 -6.32
C TRP A 188 17.25 -1.07 -5.50
N ASN A 189 16.72 -2.17 -6.02
CA ASN A 189 16.49 -3.39 -5.25
C ASN A 189 16.63 -4.69 -6.05
N GLY A 190 17.17 -4.62 -7.26
CA GLY A 190 17.48 -5.76 -8.09
C GLY A 190 18.58 -6.59 -7.43
N ALA A 191 18.32 -7.89 -7.33
CA ALA A 191 19.33 -8.89 -7.00
C ALA A 191 20.15 -9.24 -8.25
#